data_AF-A0A3D1RUE5-F1
#
_entry.id   AF-A0A3D1RUE5-F1
#
_cell.length_a   1.000
_cell.length_b   1.000
_cell.length_c   1.000
_cell.angle_alpha   90.00
_cell.angle_beta   90.00
_cell.angle_gamma   90.00
#
_symmetry.space_group_name_H-M   'P 1'
#
loop_
_entity.id
_entity.type
_entity.pdbx_description
1 polymer ?
#
loop_
_entity_poly.entity_id
_entity_poly.type
_entity_poly.pdbx_seq_one_letter_code
_entity_poly.pdbx_strand_id
1 'polypeptide(L)' 'MTDKPSRLSTPFDFDAPGKHCDYVRLPHSVHRSAYGWLPIPIVCINGGEGPTVLLMSGTHGDEY' A
#
# COMPACT_ATOMS: atom_id res chain seq x y z
N MET A 1 20.63 7.21 -12.28
CA MET A 1 19.97 6.90 -10.99
C MET A 1 18.49 6.81 -11.28
N THR A 2 17.90 5.63 -11.09
CA THR A 2 16.51 5.35 -11.44
C THR A 2 15.59 6.26 -10.64
N ASP A 3 14.89 7.14 -11.33
CA ASP A 3 13.94 8.10 -10.76
C ASP A 3 12.78 7.30 -10.16
N LYS A 4 12.87 6.99 -8.86
CA LYS A 4 11.80 6.34 -8.12
C LYS A 4 10.92 7.45 -7.54
N PRO A 5 9.70 7.66 -8.06
CA PRO A 5 8.86 8.77 -7.62
C PRO A 5 8.36 8.61 -6.17
N SER A 6 8.49 7.43 -5.56
CA SER A 6 8.02 7.15 -4.20
C SER A 6 8.94 6.18 -3.45
N ARG A 7 9.01 6.36 -2.13
CA ARG A 7 9.65 5.43 -1.17
C ARG A 7 8.70 4.34 -0.67
N LEU A 8 7.41 4.42 -1.02
CA LEU A 8 6.42 3.40 -0.69
C LEU A 8 6.77 2.09 -1.38
N SER A 9 6.49 0.98 -0.71
CA SER A 9 6.67 -0.37 -1.28
C SER A 9 5.54 -1.28 -0.86
N THR A 10 5.17 -2.22 -1.72
CA THR A 10 4.27 -3.33 -1.41
C THR A 10 4.97 -4.64 -1.77
N PRO A 11 4.78 -5.73 -1.02
CA PRO A 11 5.41 -7.02 -1.31
C PRO A 11 4.66 -7.85 -2.37
N PHE A 12 3.52 -7.38 -2.88
CA PHE A 12 2.72 -8.10 -3.87
C PHE A 12 2.58 -7.35 -5.19
N ASP A 13 2.40 -8.12 -6.26
CA ASP A 13 2.10 -7.66 -7.60
C ASP A 13 0.59 -7.39 -7.72
N PHE A 14 0.20 -6.21 -8.20
CA PHE A 14 -1.21 -5.84 -8.38
C PHE A 14 -1.87 -6.60 -9.54
N ASP A 15 -1.07 -7.08 -10.50
CA ASP A 15 -1.56 -7.82 -11.67
C ASP A 15 -1.68 -9.32 -11.39
N ALA A 16 -1.24 -9.81 -10.23
CA ALA A 16 -1.40 -11.20 -9.83
C ALA A 16 -2.89 -11.53 -9.59
N PRO A 17 -3.39 -12.67 -10.10
CA PRO A 17 -4.79 -13.06 -9.92
C PRO A 17 -5.09 -13.48 -8.48
N GLY A 18 -6.33 -13.26 -8.04
CA GLY A 18 -6.83 -13.66 -6.74
C GLY A 18 -6.97 -12.49 -5.75
N LYS A 19 -6.91 -12.80 -4.46
CA LYS A 19 -7.07 -11.84 -3.35
C LYS A 19 -5.77 -11.71 -2.57
N HIS A 20 -5.22 -10.51 -2.54
CA HIS A 20 -4.05 -10.14 -1.76
C HIS A 20 -4.47 -9.21 -0.61
N CYS A 21 -4.03 -9.51 0.60
CA CYS A 21 -4.26 -8.67 1.78
C CYS A 21 -2.91 -8.43 2.47
N ASP A 22 -2.45 -7.19 2.44
CA ASP A 22 -1.13 -6.83 2.98
C ASP A 22 -1.11 -5.32 3.32
N TYR A 23 0.07 -4.73 3.35
CA TYR A 23 0.32 -3.33 3.68
C TYR A 23 1.21 -2.67 2.65
N VAL A 24 0.87 -1.43 2.29
CA VAL A 24 1.83 -0.49 1.73
C VAL A 24 2.75 -0.04 2.85
N ARG A 25 4.05 -0.23 2.66
CA ARG A 25 5.09 0.11 3.64
C ARG A 25 5.53 1.55 3.41
N LEU A 26 5.24 2.43 4.37
CA LEU A 26 5.76 3.79 4.40
C LEU A 26 7.00 3.86 5.30
N PRO A 27 8.22 4.03 4.76
CA PRO A 27 9.40 4.24 5.59
C PRO A 27 9.21 5.43 6.53
N HIS A 28 9.38 5.20 7.83
CA HIS A 28 9.15 6.18 8.88
C HIS A 28 10.25 6.09 9.93
N SER A 29 11.25 6.96 9.77
CA SER A 29 12.39 7.06 10.68
C SER A 29 12.05 7.98 11.84
N VAL A 30 12.16 7.46 13.05
CA VAL A 30 11.88 8.17 14.31
C VAL A 30 12.89 7.75 15.36
N HIS A 31 13.02 8.52 16.44
CA HIS A 31 14.00 8.24 17.51
C HIS A 31 13.91 6.80 18.05
N ARG A 32 12.69 6.28 18.20
CA ARG A 32 12.43 4.90 18.67
C ARG A 32 12.72 3.81 17.63
N SER A 33 12.85 4.15 16.34
CA SER A 33 13.02 3.19 15.24
C SER A 33 13.64 3.85 14.01
N ALA A 34 14.96 3.75 13.87
CA ALA A 34 15.72 4.41 12.81
C ALA A 34 15.31 3.95 11.39
N TYR A 35 14.97 2.66 11.22
CA TYR A 35 14.53 2.06 9.95
C TYR A 35 13.08 1.53 10.03
N GLY A 36 12.25 2.17 10.84
CA GLY A 36 10.85 1.79 10.99
C GLY A 36 10.03 2.05 9.73
N TRP A 37 8.82 1.50 9.72
CA TRP A 37 7.81 1.80 8.72
C TRP A 37 6.41 1.78 9.33
N LEU A 38 5.51 2.52 8.72
CA LEU A 38 4.08 2.52 9.06
C LEU A 38 3.33 1.63 8.08
N PRO A 39 2.54 0.65 8.57
CA PRO A 39 1.72 -0.21 7.72
C PRO A 39 0.41 0.47 7.32
N ILE A 40 0.26 0.79 6.03
CA ILE A 40 -0.99 1.28 5.46
C ILE A 40 -1.75 0.09 4.86
N PRO A 41 -2.89 -0.34 5.43
CA PRO A 41 -3.61 -1.53 4.96
C PRO A 41 -4.04 -1.41 3.51
N ILE A 42 -3.89 -2.49 2.75
CA ILE A 42 -4.37 -2.57 1.37
C ILE A 42 -4.89 -3.99 1.06
N VAL A 43 -5.98 -4.03 0.30
CA VAL A 43 -6.51 -5.26 -0.27
C VAL A 43 -6.62 -5.06 -1.78
N CYS A 44 -6.10 -6.02 -2.55
CA CYS A 44 -6.25 -6.07 -3.99
C CYS A 44 -6.98 -7.37 -4.36
N ILE A 45 -8.02 -7.26 -5.19
CA ILE A 45 -8.76 -8.41 -5.72
C ILE A 45 -8.72 -8.29 -7.24
N ASN A 46 -8.07 -9.25 -7.89
CA ASN A 46 -7.94 -9.31 -9.34
C ASN A 46 -8.60 -10.58 -9.88
N GLY A 47 -9.68 -10.40 -10.65
CA GLY A 47 -10.45 -11.47 -11.29
C GLY A 47 -10.14 -11.65 -12.79
N GLY A 48 -9.19 -10.91 -13.35
CA GLY A 48 -8.91 -10.85 -14.79
C GLY A 48 -9.42 -9.57 -15.44
N GLU A 49 -9.80 -9.66 -16.72
CA GLU A 49 -10.15 -8.48 -17.53
C GLU A 49 -11.34 -7.68 -16.99
N GLY A 50 -11.20 -6.36 -16.96
CA GLY A 50 -12.23 -5.44 -16.51
C GLY A 50 -11.66 -4.10 -16.06
N PRO A 51 -12.52 -3.13 -15.70
CA PRO A 51 -12.06 -1.88 -15.12
C PRO A 51 -11.50 -2.10 -13.71
N THR A 52 -10.48 -1.33 -13.34
CA THR A 52 -9.97 -1.26 -11.96
C THR A 52 -10.70 -0.16 -11.19
N VAL A 53 -11.11 -0.46 -9.95
CA VAL A 53 -11.71 0.50 -9.02
C VAL A 53 -10.79 0.67 -7.81
N LEU A 54 -10.55 1.92 -7.42
CA LEU A 54 -9.84 2.26 -6.18
C LEU A 54 -10.84 2.75 -5.14
N LEU A 55 -10.89 2.08 -4.00
CA LEU A 55 -11.64 2.50 -2.82
C LEU A 55 -10.66 2.95 -1.74
N MET A 56 -10.91 4.11 -1.14
CA MET A 56 -10.09 4.66 -0.07
C MET A 56 -10.98 5.09 1.09
N SER A 57 -10.45 4.99 2.30
CA SER A 57 -11.08 5.46 3.53
C SER A 57 -9.99 5.90 4.51
N GLY A 58 -10.37 6.60 5.58
CA GLY A 58 -9.46 7.03 6.64
C GLY A 58 -8.48 8.12 6.22
N THR A 59 -8.84 8.94 5.23
CA THR A 59 -8.06 10.15 4.87
C THR A 59 -8.01 11.12 6.06
N HIS A 60 -9.15 11.30 6.74
CA HIS A 60 -9.22 11.87 8.07
C HIS A 60 -9.39 10.74 9.09
N GLY A 61 -8.71 10.84 10.23
CA GLY A 61 -8.66 9.78 11.25
C GLY A 61 -9.91 9.67 12.12
N ASP A 62 -10.86 10.58 11.95
CA ASP A 62 -12.12 10.71 12.69
C ASP A 62 -13.37 10.53 11.82
N GLU A 63 -13.19 10.19 10.54
CA GLU A 63 -14.26 9.81 9.60
C GLU A 63 -14.32 8.28 9.48
N TYR A 64 -15.44 7.68 9.89
CA TYR A 64 -15.64 6.21 9.96
C TYR A 64 -16.35 5.66 8.72
#